data_AF-A0A936VB82-F1
#
_entry.id   AF-A0A936VB82-F1
#
_cell.length_a   1.000
_cell.length_b   1.000
_cell.length_c   1.000
_cell.angle_alpha   90.00
_cell.angle_beta   90.00
_cell.angle_gamma   90.00
#
_symmetry.space_group_name_H-M   'P 1'
#
loop_
_entity.id
_entity.type
_entity.pdbx_description
1 polymer ?
#
loop_
_entity_poly.entity_id
_entity_poly.type
_entity_poly.pdbx_seq_one_letter_code
_entity_poly.pdbx_strand_id
1 'polypeptide(L)'
;MQDERTRSVDQAISDLSATIAGISGTARLVAYKSSLSVELAQQGMQAVCAELAASADMESASRKTGEIIVGLNESVQVISLVSGEIGEIASQTNLLALNAAIEAARAGEAGRGFAVVADEVRKLAEKTAQSTVRIAQVVEGIRKQVSVAVTATHDMQKHVDSTSGYIRTSEDALRQIFDGTGEVQTLMQSIAHDIGDQEDRAQTTANHVQDIAALTREIAGSLHGIDARLASIESNAAELESLASAFRLPGKG
;
A
#
# COMPACT_ATOMS: atom_id res chain seq x y z
N MET A 1 47.68 12.66 38.01
CA MET A 1 47.86 11.61 36.99
C MET A 1 47.03 10.35 37.22
N GLN A 2 47.12 9.61 38.33
CA GLN A 2 46.37 8.35 38.45
C GLN A 2 44.87 8.52 38.78
N ASP A 3 44.53 9.38 39.75
CA ASP A 3 43.13 9.75 40.02
C ASP A 3 42.46 10.37 38.79
N GLU A 4 43.26 11.01 37.96
CA GLU A 4 42.87 11.64 36.70
C GLU A 4 42.53 10.58 35.63
N ARG A 5 43.30 9.49 35.55
CA ARG A 5 42.99 8.34 34.68
C ARG A 5 41.74 7.58 35.15
N THR A 6 41.58 7.38 36.45
CA THR A 6 40.38 6.72 37.01
C THR A 6 39.12 7.55 36.73
N ARG A 7 39.17 8.87 36.99
CA ARG A 7 38.09 9.80 36.63
C ARG A 7 37.76 9.79 35.14
N SER A 8 38.78 9.68 34.28
CA SER A 8 38.56 9.62 32.83
C SER A 8 37.78 8.37 32.41
N VAL A 9 37.99 7.23 33.08
CA VAL A 9 37.25 5.99 32.77
C VAL A 9 35.84 6.05 33.36
N ASP A 10 35.66 6.59 34.56
CA ASP A 10 34.33 6.80 35.16
C ASP A 10 33.47 7.72 34.27
N GLN A 11 34.06 8.78 33.71
CA GLN A 11 33.37 9.64 32.75
C GLN A 11 32.98 8.88 31.48
N ALA A 12 33.89 8.07 30.92
CA ALA A 12 33.61 7.26 29.75
C ALA A 12 32.48 6.24 29.98
N ILE A 13 32.41 5.65 31.18
CA ILE A 13 31.31 4.76 31.59
C ILE A 13 30.00 5.53 31.72
N SER A 14 30.01 6.72 32.32
CA SER A 14 28.83 7.58 32.40
C SER A 14 28.31 7.97 31.00
N ASP A 15 29.21 8.34 30.09
CA ASP A 15 28.87 8.68 28.71
C ASP A 15 28.33 7.45 27.95
N LEU A 16 28.89 6.27 28.20
CA LEU A 16 28.39 5.01 27.67
C LEU A 16 26.97 4.72 28.15
N SER A 17 26.69 4.82 29.46
CA SER A 17 25.35 4.63 30.02
C SER A 17 24.33 5.60 29.43
N ALA A 18 24.70 6.87 29.24
CA ALA A 18 23.84 7.85 28.57
C ALA A 18 23.54 7.45 27.11
N THR A 19 24.55 6.93 26.40
CA THR A 19 24.40 6.45 25.03
C THR A 19 23.48 5.22 24.95
N ILE A 20 23.67 4.24 25.84
CA ILE A 20 22.82 3.04 25.97
C ILE A 20 21.36 3.43 26.20
N ALA A 21 21.09 4.37 27.11
CA ALA A 21 19.75 4.88 27.36
C ALA A 21 19.13 5.55 26.11
N GLY A 22 19.92 6.33 25.37
CA GLY A 22 19.49 6.96 24.11
C GLY A 22 19.14 5.95 23.01
N ILE A 23 19.97 4.92 22.84
CA ILE A 23 19.71 3.84 21.88
C ILE A 23 18.47 3.06 22.29
N SER A 24 18.29 2.75 23.59
CA SER A 24 17.11 2.07 24.11
C SER A 24 15.81 2.84 23.86
N GLY A 25 15.83 4.15 24.10
CA GLY A 25 14.69 5.03 23.78
C GLY A 25 14.35 5.04 22.30
N THR A 26 15.36 5.18 21.44
CA THR A 26 15.21 5.14 19.98
C THR A 26 14.65 3.79 19.53
N ALA A 27 15.15 2.70 20.12
CA ALA A 27 14.76 1.36 19.78
C ALA A 27 13.28 1.07 20.07
N ARG A 28 12.81 1.51 21.25
CA ARG A 28 11.39 1.42 21.61
C ARG A 28 10.50 2.25 20.70
N LEU A 29 10.95 3.45 20.31
CA LEU A 29 10.21 4.30 19.39
C LEU A 29 10.06 3.66 18.01
N VAL A 30 11.14 3.08 17.47
CA VAL A 30 11.09 2.35 16.19
C VAL A 30 10.16 1.15 16.29
N ALA A 31 10.26 0.34 17.35
CA ALA A 31 9.36 -0.80 17.56
C ALA A 31 7.88 -0.38 17.63
N TYR A 32 7.57 0.71 18.34
CA TYR A 32 6.22 1.27 18.39
C TYR A 32 5.73 1.74 17.01
N LYS A 33 6.56 2.46 16.27
CA LYS A 33 6.23 2.92 14.91
C LYS A 33 6.04 1.75 13.94
N SER A 34 6.85 0.70 14.03
CA SER A 34 6.67 -0.52 13.24
C SER A 34 5.34 -1.21 13.55
N SER A 35 4.96 -1.31 14.83
CA SER A 35 3.66 -1.87 15.22
C SER A 35 2.48 -1.08 14.63
N LEU A 36 2.58 0.25 14.61
CA LEU A 36 1.56 1.10 13.98
C LEU A 36 1.53 0.90 12.46
N SER A 37 2.69 0.76 11.81
CA SER A 37 2.76 0.47 10.38
C SER A 37 2.13 -0.87 10.02
N VAL A 38 2.30 -1.89 10.87
CA VAL A 38 1.63 -3.19 10.71
C VAL A 38 0.10 -3.04 10.76
N GLU A 39 -0.42 -2.31 11.74
CA GLU A 39 -1.86 -2.05 11.86
C GLU A 39 -2.42 -1.32 10.62
N LEU A 40 -1.72 -0.28 10.17
CA LEU A 40 -2.09 0.47 8.96
C LEU A 40 -2.03 -0.40 7.70
N ALA A 41 -1.03 -1.27 7.58
CA ALA A 41 -0.92 -2.20 6.45
C ALA A 41 -2.07 -3.22 6.46
N GLN A 42 -2.47 -3.72 7.62
CA GLN A 42 -3.62 -4.62 7.76
C GLN A 42 -4.95 -3.92 7.41
N GLN A 43 -5.16 -2.69 7.87
CA GLN A 43 -6.32 -1.88 7.48
C GLN A 43 -6.34 -1.62 5.97
N GLY A 44 -5.19 -1.29 5.38
CA GLY A 44 -5.03 -1.16 3.94
C GLY A 44 -5.38 -2.45 3.19
N MET A 45 -4.95 -3.60 3.71
CA MET A 45 -5.25 -4.90 3.11
C MET A 45 -6.76 -5.21 3.12
N GLN A 46 -7.45 -4.89 4.21
CA GLN A 46 -8.91 -5.03 4.28
C GLN A 46 -9.62 -4.14 3.24
N ALA A 47 -9.16 -2.91 3.05
CA ALA A 47 -9.68 -2.01 2.03
C ALA A 47 -9.46 -2.58 0.61
N VAL A 48 -8.25 -3.08 0.33
CA VAL A 48 -7.91 -3.75 -0.94
C VAL A 48 -8.81 -4.96 -1.20
N CYS A 49 -9.06 -5.80 -0.20
CA CYS A 49 -9.99 -6.93 -0.34
C CYS A 49 -11.42 -6.47 -0.67
N ALA A 50 -11.89 -5.39 -0.04
CA ALA A 50 -13.20 -4.82 -0.34
C ALA A 50 -13.25 -4.25 -1.77
N GLU A 51 -12.19 -3.61 -2.23
CA GLU A 51 -12.07 -3.11 -3.60
C GLU A 51 -12.04 -4.23 -4.64
N LEU A 52 -11.36 -5.36 -4.36
CA LEU A 52 -11.40 -6.54 -5.22
C LEU A 52 -12.81 -7.11 -5.37
N ALA A 53 -13.55 -7.20 -4.26
CA ALA A 53 -14.94 -7.67 -4.29
C ALA A 53 -15.83 -6.71 -5.10
N ALA A 54 -15.70 -5.40 -4.88
CA ALA A 54 -16.44 -4.38 -5.64
C ALA A 54 -16.09 -4.42 -7.14
N SER A 55 -14.83 -4.66 -7.49
CA SER A 55 -14.39 -4.81 -8.87
C SER A 55 -15.02 -6.04 -9.55
N ALA A 56 -15.15 -7.17 -8.83
CA ALA A 56 -15.83 -8.36 -9.34
C ALA A 56 -17.33 -8.13 -9.54
N ASP A 57 -17.98 -7.41 -8.62
CA ASP A 57 -19.39 -7.01 -8.78
C ASP A 57 -19.59 -6.09 -9.98
N MET A 58 -18.67 -5.14 -10.22
CA MET A 58 -18.68 -4.27 -11.41
C MET A 58 -18.52 -5.07 -12.70
N GLU A 59 -17.64 -6.08 -12.71
CA GLU A 59 -17.45 -6.97 -13.87
C GLU A 59 -18.75 -7.71 -14.22
N SER A 60 -19.40 -8.28 -13.20
CA SER A 60 -20.69 -8.96 -13.33
C SER A 60 -21.79 -8.02 -13.83
N ALA A 61 -21.89 -6.82 -13.25
CA ALA A 61 -22.87 -5.81 -13.68
C ALA A 61 -22.65 -5.34 -15.12
N SER A 62 -21.38 -5.15 -15.52
CA SER A 62 -21.01 -4.79 -16.89
C SER A 62 -21.39 -5.88 -17.89
N ARG A 63 -21.09 -7.15 -17.56
CA ARG A 63 -21.46 -8.31 -18.37
C ARG A 63 -22.97 -8.41 -18.58
N LYS A 64 -23.75 -8.29 -17.50
CA LYS A 64 -25.22 -8.29 -17.55
C LYS A 64 -25.78 -7.13 -18.39
N THR A 65 -25.16 -5.95 -18.29
CA THR A 65 -25.52 -4.79 -19.13
C THR A 65 -25.27 -5.10 -20.60
N GLY A 66 -24.14 -5.72 -20.92
CA GLY A 66 -23.84 -6.19 -22.28
C GLY A 66 -24.89 -7.15 -22.83
N GLU A 67 -25.32 -8.14 -22.04
CA GLU A 67 -26.38 -9.08 -22.43
C GLU A 67 -27.72 -8.38 -22.72
N ILE A 68 -28.10 -7.42 -21.88
CA ILE A 68 -29.33 -6.62 -22.08
C ILE A 68 -29.24 -5.82 -23.39
N ILE A 69 -28.08 -5.23 -23.69
CA ILE A 69 -27.86 -4.46 -24.92
C ILE A 69 -27.95 -5.37 -26.16
N VAL A 70 -27.42 -6.59 -26.08
CA VAL A 70 -27.55 -7.60 -27.16
C VAL A 70 -29.03 -7.93 -27.41
N GLY A 71 -29.80 -8.23 -26.36
CA GLY A 71 -31.24 -8.50 -26.49
C GLY A 71 -32.04 -7.30 -27.03
N LEU A 72 -31.64 -6.08 -26.66
CA LEU A 72 -32.23 -4.85 -27.21
C LEU A 72 -31.93 -4.73 -28.72
N ASN A 73 -30.70 -5.03 -29.15
CA ASN A 73 -30.33 -5.03 -30.56
C ASN A 73 -31.16 -6.01 -31.39
N GLU A 74 -31.38 -7.23 -30.87
CA GLU A 74 -32.23 -8.24 -31.50
C GLU A 74 -33.69 -7.74 -31.63
N SER A 75 -34.23 -7.15 -30.56
CA SER A 75 -35.58 -6.59 -30.56
C SER A 75 -35.74 -5.48 -31.61
N VAL A 76 -34.74 -4.61 -31.74
CA VAL A 76 -34.69 -3.52 -32.73
C VAL A 76 -34.64 -4.07 -34.17
N GLN A 77 -33.93 -5.17 -34.41
CA GLN A 77 -33.93 -5.84 -35.71
C GLN A 77 -35.30 -6.43 -36.05
N VAL A 78 -35.97 -7.07 -35.08
CA VAL A 78 -37.32 -7.61 -35.28
C VAL A 78 -38.32 -6.50 -35.61
N ILE A 79 -38.28 -5.37 -34.89
CA ILE A 79 -39.14 -4.21 -35.16
C ILE A 79 -38.87 -3.65 -36.58
N SER A 80 -37.60 -3.58 -36.99
CA SER A 80 -37.24 -3.14 -38.35
C SER A 80 -37.88 -4.01 -39.41
N LEU A 81 -37.80 -5.34 -39.23
CA LEU A 81 -38.34 -6.32 -40.18
C LEU A 81 -39.86 -6.22 -40.28
N VAL A 82 -40.57 -6.23 -39.14
CA VAL A 82 -42.04 -6.09 -39.11
C VAL A 82 -42.49 -4.74 -39.67
N SER A 83 -41.79 -3.65 -39.37
CA SER A 83 -42.10 -2.33 -39.94
C SER A 83 -41.92 -2.30 -41.45
N GLY A 84 -40.95 -3.05 -41.99
CA GLY A 84 -40.74 -3.25 -43.41
C GLY A 84 -41.92 -3.98 -44.06
N GLU A 85 -42.32 -5.12 -43.50
CA GLU A 85 -43.47 -5.91 -43.96
C GLU A 85 -44.77 -5.09 -43.97
N ILE A 86 -45.04 -4.30 -42.92
CA ILE A 86 -46.22 -3.42 -42.88
C ILE A 86 -46.14 -2.36 -43.99
N GLY A 87 -44.93 -1.84 -44.28
CA GLY A 87 -44.72 -0.89 -45.37
C GLY A 87 -45.03 -1.50 -46.74
N GLU A 88 -44.62 -2.76 -46.96
CA GLU A 88 -44.96 -3.50 -48.17
C GLU A 88 -46.46 -3.75 -48.30
N ILE A 89 -47.13 -4.18 -47.21
CA ILE A 89 -48.59 -4.36 -47.17
C ILE A 89 -49.31 -3.04 -47.46
N ALA A 90 -48.85 -1.93 -46.90
CA ALA A 90 -49.41 -0.61 -47.16
C ALA A 90 -49.26 -0.21 -48.64
N SER A 91 -48.10 -0.48 -49.25
CA SER A 91 -47.87 -0.23 -50.67
C SER A 91 -48.79 -1.07 -51.57
N GLN A 92 -48.93 -2.37 -51.27
CA GLN A 92 -49.85 -3.26 -51.98
C GLN A 92 -51.31 -2.84 -51.82
N THR A 93 -51.71 -2.44 -50.61
CA THR A 93 -53.06 -1.94 -50.33
C THR A 93 -53.34 -0.65 -51.09
N ASN A 94 -52.34 0.24 -51.18
CA ASN A 94 -52.44 1.47 -51.95
C ASN A 94 -52.66 1.20 -53.44
N LEU A 95 -51.92 0.22 -54.01
CA LEU A 95 -52.10 -0.21 -55.40
C LEU A 95 -53.47 -0.87 -55.64
N LEU A 96 -53.94 -1.71 -54.71
CA LEU A 96 -55.27 -2.31 -54.77
C LEU A 96 -56.38 -1.25 -54.72
N ALA A 97 -56.25 -0.28 -53.83
CA ALA A 97 -57.20 0.83 -53.69
C ALA A 97 -57.22 1.71 -54.96
N LEU A 98 -56.06 1.96 -55.57
CA LEU A 98 -55.97 2.68 -56.84
C LEU A 98 -56.70 1.92 -57.96
N ASN A 99 -56.47 0.62 -58.08
CA ASN A 99 -57.17 -0.21 -59.07
C ASN A 99 -58.69 -0.23 -58.84
N ALA A 100 -59.13 -0.29 -57.57
CA ALA A 100 -60.54 -0.20 -57.22
C ALA A 100 -61.15 1.16 -57.55
N ALA A 101 -60.42 2.26 -57.33
CA ALA A 101 -60.87 3.60 -57.71
C ALA A 101 -61.03 3.75 -59.23
N ILE A 102 -60.10 3.18 -60.00
CA ILE A 102 -60.17 3.15 -61.48
C ILE A 102 -61.42 2.38 -61.94
N GLU A 103 -61.67 1.19 -61.38
CA GLU A 103 -62.82 0.37 -61.79
C GLU A 103 -64.15 1.00 -61.35
N ALA A 104 -64.19 1.65 -60.18
CA ALA A 104 -65.34 2.41 -59.72
C ALA A 104 -65.66 3.60 -60.64
N ALA A 105 -64.64 4.31 -61.14
CA ALA A 105 -64.83 5.37 -62.15
C ALA A 105 -65.37 4.80 -63.47
N ARG A 106 -64.93 3.59 -63.85
CA ARG A 106 -65.36 2.89 -65.06
C ARG A 106 -66.84 2.47 -65.01
N ALA A 107 -67.36 2.15 -63.82
CA ALA A 107 -68.76 1.82 -63.58
C ALA A 107 -69.70 3.04 -63.56
N GLY A 108 -69.17 4.27 -63.67
CA GLY A 108 -69.96 5.51 -63.72
C GLY A 108 -70.78 5.76 -62.45
N GLU A 109 -72.06 6.12 -62.60
CA GLU A 109 -72.95 6.43 -61.48
C GLU A 109 -73.15 5.24 -60.52
N ALA A 110 -73.11 4.00 -61.01
CA ALA A 110 -73.23 2.80 -60.18
C ALA A 110 -72.00 2.58 -59.25
N GLY A 111 -70.86 3.15 -59.61
CA GLY A 111 -69.59 3.01 -58.87
C GLY A 111 -69.31 4.12 -57.84
N ARG A 112 -70.16 5.16 -57.74
CA ARG A 112 -69.88 6.34 -56.88
C ARG A 112 -69.60 6.00 -55.42
N GLY A 113 -70.36 5.09 -54.83
CA GLY A 113 -70.13 4.64 -53.45
C GLY A 113 -68.80 3.90 -53.27
N PHE A 114 -68.45 3.04 -54.23
CA PHE A 114 -67.19 2.31 -54.25
C PHE A 114 -65.98 3.23 -54.45
N ALA A 115 -66.11 4.28 -55.27
CA ALA A 115 -65.05 5.25 -55.50
C ALA A 115 -64.65 5.97 -54.19
N VAL A 116 -65.63 6.36 -53.36
CA VAL A 116 -65.36 7.01 -52.06
C VAL A 116 -64.64 6.07 -51.11
N VAL A 117 -65.05 4.80 -51.05
CA VAL A 117 -64.39 3.79 -50.20
C VAL A 117 -62.96 3.54 -50.68
N ALA A 118 -62.74 3.38 -51.99
CA ALA A 118 -61.42 3.16 -52.55
C ALA A 118 -60.45 4.32 -52.23
N ASP A 119 -60.92 5.57 -52.34
CA ASP A 119 -60.09 6.73 -52.02
C ASP A 119 -59.76 6.84 -50.52
N GLU A 120 -60.67 6.43 -49.63
CA GLU A 120 -60.42 6.40 -48.18
C GLU A 120 -59.43 5.30 -47.81
N VAL A 121 -59.55 4.10 -48.41
CA VAL A 121 -58.56 3.02 -48.26
C VAL A 121 -57.19 3.45 -48.76
N ARG A 122 -57.13 4.16 -49.90
CA ARG A 122 -55.88 4.71 -50.44
C ARG A 122 -55.21 5.67 -49.45
N LYS A 123 -55.96 6.63 -48.88
CA LYS A 123 -55.43 7.55 -47.86
C LYS A 123 -54.95 6.82 -46.60
N LEU A 124 -55.67 5.79 -46.14
CA LEU A 124 -55.23 4.96 -45.02
C LEU A 124 -53.92 4.24 -45.32
N ALA A 125 -53.79 3.70 -46.54
CA ALA A 125 -52.59 3.01 -46.99
C ALA A 125 -51.38 3.97 -47.06
N GLU A 126 -51.55 5.16 -47.63
CA GLU A 126 -50.52 6.22 -47.65
C GLU A 126 -50.10 6.65 -46.24
N LYS A 127 -51.07 6.86 -45.33
CA LYS A 127 -50.80 7.21 -43.93
C LYS A 127 -50.08 6.09 -43.18
N THR A 128 -50.40 4.84 -43.49
CA THR A 128 -49.73 3.66 -42.92
C THR A 128 -48.28 3.60 -43.39
N ALA A 129 -48.02 3.75 -44.69
CA ALA A 129 -46.67 3.79 -45.25
C ALA A 129 -45.84 4.95 -44.67
N GLN A 130 -46.44 6.13 -44.49
CA GLN A 130 -45.75 7.26 -43.86
C GLN A 130 -45.42 6.99 -42.38
N SER A 131 -46.25 6.19 -41.71
CA SER A 131 -46.02 5.80 -40.31
C SER A 131 -44.90 4.76 -40.18
N THR A 132 -44.81 3.80 -41.10
CA THR A 132 -43.69 2.83 -41.12
C THR A 132 -42.35 3.51 -41.41
N VAL A 133 -42.32 4.53 -42.27
CA VAL A 133 -41.11 5.36 -42.48
C VAL A 133 -40.67 6.05 -41.18
N ARG A 134 -41.61 6.62 -40.41
CA ARG A 134 -41.30 7.23 -39.11
C ARG A 134 -40.81 6.21 -38.09
N ILE A 135 -41.40 5.02 -38.05
CA ILE A 135 -40.93 3.91 -37.20
C ILE A 135 -39.48 3.56 -37.57
N ALA A 136 -39.18 3.40 -38.86
CA ALA A 136 -37.81 3.09 -39.32
C ALA A 136 -36.78 4.15 -38.88
N GLN A 137 -37.14 5.45 -38.90
CA GLN A 137 -36.27 6.52 -38.42
C GLN A 137 -36.00 6.43 -36.91
N VAL A 138 -37.04 6.15 -36.11
CA VAL A 138 -36.90 5.96 -34.65
C VAL A 138 -36.02 4.75 -34.35
N VAL A 139 -36.27 3.64 -35.04
CA VAL A 139 -35.51 2.40 -34.92
C VAL A 139 -34.03 2.59 -35.27
N GLU A 140 -33.72 3.33 -36.32
CA GLU A 140 -32.34 3.67 -36.67
C GLU A 140 -31.66 4.52 -35.58
N GLY A 141 -32.40 5.44 -34.95
CA GLY A 141 -31.93 6.19 -33.79
C GLY A 141 -31.58 5.29 -32.61
N ILE A 142 -32.46 4.34 -32.27
CA ILE A 142 -32.22 3.36 -31.20
C ILE A 142 -31.00 2.49 -31.54
N ARG A 143 -30.88 2.02 -32.79
CA ARG A 143 -29.74 1.20 -33.23
C ARG A 143 -28.39 1.91 -33.03
N LYS A 144 -28.33 3.21 -33.31
CA LYS A 144 -27.13 4.02 -33.05
C LYS A 144 -26.81 4.10 -31.56
N GLN A 145 -27.82 4.31 -30.71
CA GLN A 145 -27.65 4.35 -29.26
C GLN A 145 -27.18 3.00 -28.70
N VAL A 146 -27.72 1.90 -29.20
CA VAL A 146 -27.27 0.53 -28.88
C VAL A 146 -25.79 0.34 -29.21
N SER A 147 -25.34 0.76 -30.41
CA SER A 147 -23.94 0.66 -30.82
C SER A 147 -22.99 1.43 -29.88
N VAL A 148 -23.39 2.64 -29.48
CA VAL A 148 -22.65 3.44 -28.49
C VAL A 148 -22.60 2.71 -27.13
N ALA A 149 -23.73 2.14 -26.69
CA ALA A 149 -23.80 1.41 -25.42
C ALA A 149 -22.92 0.14 -25.42
N VAL A 150 -22.83 -0.59 -26.53
CA VAL A 150 -21.91 -1.72 -26.68
C VAL A 150 -20.46 -1.27 -26.50
N THR A 151 -20.06 -0.19 -27.17
CA THR A 151 -18.69 0.34 -27.08
C THR A 151 -18.37 0.77 -25.65
N ALA A 152 -19.28 1.51 -25.00
CA ALA A 152 -19.12 1.95 -23.62
C ALA A 152 -19.02 0.77 -22.63
N THR A 153 -19.77 -0.31 -22.86
CA THR A 153 -19.71 -1.52 -22.01
C THR A 153 -18.36 -2.22 -22.16
N HIS A 154 -17.84 -2.33 -23.38
CA HIS A 154 -16.54 -2.93 -23.64
C HIS A 154 -15.39 -2.11 -23.05
N ASP A 155 -15.45 -0.78 -23.14
CA ASP A 155 -14.46 0.09 -22.50
C ASP A 155 -14.54 0.00 -20.97
N MET A 156 -15.75 -0.11 -20.41
CA MET A 156 -15.95 -0.36 -18.98
C MET A 156 -15.29 -1.67 -18.54
N GLN A 157 -15.41 -2.75 -19.30
CA GLN A 157 -14.75 -4.03 -19.00
C GLN A 157 -13.22 -3.87 -18.92
N LYS A 158 -12.60 -3.20 -19.92
CA LYS A 158 -11.16 -2.91 -19.90
C LYS A 158 -10.74 -2.09 -18.68
N HIS A 159 -11.56 -1.12 -18.29
CA HIS A 159 -11.29 -0.31 -17.10
C HIS A 159 -11.37 -1.15 -15.83
N VAL A 160 -12.35 -2.04 -15.70
CA VAL A 160 -12.47 -2.97 -14.56
C VAL A 160 -11.24 -3.90 -14.49
N ASP A 161 -10.81 -4.46 -15.63
CA ASP A 161 -9.62 -5.32 -15.71
C ASP A 161 -8.34 -4.58 -15.27
N SER A 162 -8.18 -3.34 -15.73
CA SER A 162 -7.03 -2.49 -15.38
C SER A 162 -7.04 -2.14 -13.89
N THR A 163 -8.20 -1.75 -13.36
CA THR A 163 -8.41 -1.46 -11.93
C THR A 163 -8.08 -2.68 -11.08
N SER A 164 -8.55 -3.87 -11.46
CA SER A 164 -8.18 -5.13 -10.81
C SER A 164 -6.67 -5.37 -10.81
N GLY A 165 -5.97 -5.00 -11.89
CA GLY A 165 -4.50 -5.03 -11.95
C GLY A 165 -3.82 -4.09 -10.95
N TYR A 166 -4.32 -2.85 -10.84
CA TYR A 166 -3.81 -1.88 -9.87
C TYR A 166 -4.06 -2.34 -8.43
N ILE A 167 -5.25 -2.87 -8.13
CA ILE A 167 -5.58 -3.37 -6.79
C ILE A 167 -4.63 -4.50 -6.37
N ARG A 168 -4.33 -5.46 -7.27
CA ARG A 168 -3.33 -6.51 -7.00
C ARG A 168 -1.92 -5.96 -6.74
N THR A 169 -1.55 -4.88 -7.42
CA THR A 169 -0.25 -4.23 -7.19
C THR A 169 -0.21 -3.57 -5.81
N SER A 170 -1.31 -2.95 -5.39
CA SER A 170 -1.45 -2.39 -4.03
C SER A 170 -1.44 -3.48 -2.95
N GLU A 171 -2.07 -4.63 -3.21
CA GLU A 171 -2.01 -5.80 -2.33
C GLU A 171 -0.56 -6.24 -2.08
N ASP A 172 0.23 -6.41 -3.15
CA ASP A 172 1.63 -6.82 -3.06
C ASP A 172 2.48 -5.79 -2.29
N ALA A 173 2.29 -4.49 -2.58
CA ALA A 173 3.00 -3.42 -1.88
C ALA A 173 2.70 -3.42 -0.37
N LEU A 174 1.43 -3.60 0.03
CA LEU A 174 1.03 -3.67 1.43
C LEU A 174 1.59 -4.91 2.12
N ARG A 175 1.67 -6.03 1.41
CA ARG A 175 2.30 -7.25 1.92
C ARG A 175 3.80 -7.05 2.16
N GLN A 176 4.51 -6.44 1.21
CA GLN A 176 5.93 -6.11 1.39
C GLN A 176 6.15 -5.16 2.59
N ILE A 177 5.26 -4.20 2.82
CA ILE A 177 5.30 -3.34 4.02
C ILE A 177 5.10 -4.17 5.29
N PHE A 178 4.12 -5.07 5.30
CA PHE A 178 3.87 -5.94 6.45
C PHE A 178 5.09 -6.82 6.78
N ASP A 179 5.67 -7.48 5.77
CA ASP A 179 6.84 -8.35 5.96
C ASP A 179 8.06 -7.53 6.43
N GLY A 180 8.36 -6.42 5.76
CA GLY A 180 9.50 -5.55 6.11
C GLY A 180 9.37 -4.91 7.50
N THR A 181 8.16 -4.57 7.93
CA THR A 181 7.94 -4.05 9.30
C THR A 181 8.08 -5.14 10.37
N GLY A 182 7.72 -6.38 10.06
CA GLY A 182 8.00 -7.55 10.91
C GLY A 182 9.49 -7.81 11.09
N GLU A 183 10.28 -7.67 10.03
CA GLU A 183 11.75 -7.75 10.10
C GLU A 183 12.33 -6.65 11.00
N VAL A 184 11.88 -5.40 10.83
CA VAL A 184 12.30 -4.29 11.70
C VAL A 184 11.96 -4.57 13.17
N GLN A 185 10.77 -5.11 13.47
CA GLN A 185 10.40 -5.46 14.84
C GLN A 185 11.34 -6.53 15.44
N THR A 186 11.73 -7.52 14.65
CA THR A 186 12.70 -8.56 15.05
C THR A 186 14.08 -7.95 15.31
N LEU A 187 14.56 -7.07 14.42
CA LEU A 187 15.81 -6.33 14.62
C LEU A 187 15.77 -5.48 15.88
N MET A 188 14.64 -4.84 16.18
CA MET A 188 14.51 -4.03 17.38
C MET A 188 14.53 -4.85 18.67
N GLN A 189 14.01 -6.09 18.65
CA GLN A 189 14.14 -7.02 19.77
C GLN A 189 15.59 -7.44 19.99
N SER A 190 16.34 -7.70 18.91
CA SER A 190 17.79 -7.99 18.99
C SER A 190 18.56 -6.82 19.57
N ILE A 191 18.31 -5.59 19.11
CA ILE A 191 18.95 -4.39 19.65
C ILE A 191 18.62 -4.20 21.14
N ALA A 192 17.37 -4.45 21.55
CA ALA A 192 17.00 -4.38 22.96
C ALA A 192 17.75 -5.40 23.82
N HIS A 193 18.05 -6.58 23.28
CA HIS A 193 18.89 -7.58 23.93
C HIS A 193 20.35 -7.12 24.04
N ASP A 194 20.94 -6.65 22.93
CA ASP A 194 22.34 -6.16 22.87
C ASP A 194 22.58 -4.98 23.84
N ILE A 195 21.57 -4.12 24.02
CA ILE A 195 21.59 -3.03 25.00
C ILE A 195 21.71 -3.56 26.42
N GLY A 196 20.96 -4.62 26.77
CA GLY A 196 21.06 -5.26 28.09
C GLY A 196 22.46 -5.82 28.33
N ASP A 197 23.02 -6.52 27.34
CA ASP A 197 24.38 -7.06 27.40
C ASP A 197 25.44 -5.95 27.54
N GLN A 198 25.25 -4.81 26.86
CA GLN A 198 26.14 -3.65 27.00
C GLN A 198 26.07 -3.01 28.38
N GLU A 199 24.89 -2.94 28.98
CA GLU A 199 24.69 -2.40 30.33
C GLU A 199 25.42 -3.25 31.38
N ASP A 200 25.28 -4.59 31.30
CA ASP A 200 25.99 -5.53 32.16
C ASP A 200 27.52 -5.43 32.02
N ARG A 201 28.01 -5.26 30.78
CA ARG A 201 29.44 -5.07 30.48
C ARG A 201 29.98 -3.74 30.99
N ALA A 202 29.20 -2.66 30.87
CA ALA A 202 29.57 -1.35 31.39
C ALA A 202 29.71 -1.41 32.92
N GLN A 203 28.75 -2.05 33.60
CA GLN A 203 28.79 -2.23 35.06
C GLN A 203 29.98 -3.09 35.50
N THR A 204 30.27 -4.18 34.78
CA THR A 204 31.44 -5.03 35.07
C THR A 204 32.75 -4.25 34.91
N THR A 205 32.86 -3.43 33.87
CA THR A 205 34.03 -2.57 33.63
C THR A 205 34.19 -1.54 34.75
N ALA A 206 33.10 -0.92 35.20
CA ALA A 206 33.12 0.00 36.33
C ALA A 206 33.69 -0.65 37.60
N ASN A 207 33.24 -1.88 37.90
CA ASN A 207 33.73 -2.63 39.05
C ASN A 207 35.24 -2.92 38.93
N HIS A 208 35.72 -3.37 37.76
CA HIS A 208 37.15 -3.62 37.53
C HIS A 208 38.01 -2.36 37.68
N VAL A 209 37.51 -1.19 37.27
CA VAL A 209 38.22 0.08 37.43
C VAL A 209 38.35 0.45 38.91
N GLN A 210 37.30 0.21 39.70
CA GLN A 210 37.33 0.41 41.16
C GLN A 210 38.33 -0.55 41.84
N ASP A 211 38.37 -1.82 41.43
CA ASP A 211 39.33 -2.80 41.93
C ASP A 211 40.78 -2.40 41.62
N ILE A 212 41.06 -1.98 40.39
CA ILE A 212 42.40 -1.50 39.97
C ILE A 212 42.80 -0.24 40.77
N ALA A 213 41.87 0.68 40.98
CA ALA A 213 42.12 1.89 41.78
C ALA A 213 42.39 1.54 43.26
N ALA A 214 41.73 0.53 43.82
CA ALA A 214 42.01 0.01 45.16
C ALA A 214 43.40 -0.64 45.24
N LEU A 215 43.70 -1.59 44.35
CA LEU A 215 44.99 -2.27 44.28
C LEU A 215 46.15 -1.30 44.11
N THR A 216 45.99 -0.26 43.28
CA THR A 216 47.09 0.67 43.09
C THR A 216 47.34 1.56 44.31
N ARG A 217 46.29 1.94 45.05
CA ARG A 217 46.46 2.64 46.33
C ARG A 217 47.21 1.78 47.34
N GLU A 218 46.94 0.47 47.37
CA GLU A 218 47.67 -0.49 48.20
C GLU A 218 49.15 -0.59 47.80
N ILE A 219 49.45 -0.67 46.50
CA ILE A 219 50.82 -0.67 45.97
C ILE A 219 51.55 0.62 46.35
N ALA A 220 50.92 1.78 46.17
CA ALA A 220 51.51 3.07 46.53
C ALA A 220 51.83 3.16 48.03
N GLY A 221 50.92 2.67 48.89
CA GLY A 221 51.17 2.58 50.33
C GLY A 221 52.32 1.63 50.69
N SER A 222 52.40 0.49 49.99
CA SER A 222 53.49 -0.48 50.16
C SER A 222 54.85 0.10 49.76
N LEU A 223 54.92 0.83 48.64
CA LEU A 223 56.12 1.54 48.20
C LEU A 223 56.58 2.58 49.22
N HIS A 224 55.65 3.36 49.77
CA HIS A 224 55.97 4.32 50.83
C HIS A 224 56.56 3.64 52.08
N GLY A 225 56.02 2.45 52.43
CA GLY A 225 56.57 1.62 53.50
C GLY A 225 57.96 1.07 53.19
N ILE A 226 58.26 0.73 51.93
CA ILE A 226 59.60 0.32 51.48
C ILE A 226 60.57 1.48 51.58
N ASP A 227 60.21 2.67 51.09
CA ASP A 227 61.05 3.87 51.16
C ASP A 227 61.41 4.23 52.61
N ALA A 228 60.43 4.17 53.53
CA ALA A 228 60.67 4.41 54.96
C ALA A 228 61.65 3.38 55.56
N ARG A 229 61.57 2.10 55.14
CA ARG A 229 62.51 1.06 55.58
C ARG A 229 63.91 1.27 55.00
N LEU A 230 64.02 1.67 53.73
CA LEU A 230 65.29 1.99 53.10
C LEU A 230 65.99 3.15 53.82
N ALA A 231 65.26 4.22 54.13
CA ALA A 231 65.80 5.35 54.91
C ALA A 231 66.30 4.91 56.29
N SER A 232 65.60 4.00 56.97
CA SER A 232 66.06 3.43 58.24
C SER A 232 67.32 2.57 58.08
N ILE A 233 67.42 1.78 57.01
CA ILE A 233 68.62 0.98 56.70
C ILE A 233 69.82 1.90 56.44
N GLU A 234 69.64 2.98 55.66
CA GLU A 234 70.69 3.97 55.39
C GLU A 234 71.17 4.64 56.68
N SER A 235 70.25 5.05 57.55
CA SER A 235 70.59 5.63 58.87
C SER A 235 71.39 4.64 59.72
N ASN A 236 70.93 3.40 59.82
CA ASN A 236 71.62 2.37 60.59
C ASN A 236 73.02 2.06 60.01
N ALA A 237 73.17 2.05 58.69
CA ALA A 237 74.46 1.85 58.03
C ALA A 237 75.43 3.01 58.34
N ALA A 238 74.96 4.25 58.29
CA ALA A 238 75.76 5.43 58.63
C ALA A 238 76.19 5.43 60.11
N GLU A 239 75.31 5.00 61.02
CA GLU A 239 75.64 4.83 62.44
C GLU A 239 76.72 3.76 62.64
N LEU A 240 76.59 2.60 61.97
CA LEU A 240 77.58 1.53 62.03
C LEU A 240 78.94 1.98 61.47
N GLU A 241 78.95 2.75 60.38
CA GLU A 241 80.17 3.32 59.79
C GLU A 241 80.84 4.32 60.75
N SER A 242 80.04 5.19 61.38
CA SER A 242 80.52 6.10 62.43
C SER A 242 81.13 5.33 63.60
N LEU A 243 80.46 4.28 64.09
CA LEU A 243 80.95 3.43 65.16
C LEU A 243 82.28 2.76 64.78
N ALA A 244 82.36 2.20 63.57
CA ALA A 244 83.57 1.56 63.05
C ALA A 244 84.73 2.56 62.91
N SER A 245 84.45 3.81 62.51
CA SER A 245 85.45 4.87 62.45
C SER A 245 85.98 5.29 63.83
N ALA A 246 85.13 5.27 64.87
CA ALA A 246 85.52 5.55 66.25
C ALA A 246 86.43 4.47 66.86
N PHE A 247 86.28 3.21 66.43
CA PHE A 247 87.15 2.10 66.83
C PHE A 247 88.44 1.99 65.99
N ARG A 248 88.60 2.80 64.94
CA ARG A 248 89.85 2.92 64.17
C ARG A 248 90.86 3.69 65.02
N LEU A 249 91.75 2.96 65.69
CA LEU A 249 92.92 3.54 66.38
C LEU A 249 93.75 4.38 65.38
N PRO A 250 94.31 5.53 65.78
CA PRO A 250 95.24 6.28 64.94
C PRO A 250 96.40 5.36 64.57
N GLY A 251 96.63 5.20 63.26
CA GLY A 251 97.76 4.43 62.76
C GLY A 251 99.06 4.94 63.40
N LYS A 252 99.80 4.04 64.05
CA LYS A 252 101.19 4.30 64.43
C LYS A 252 102.04 4.19 63.15
N GLY A 253 102.73 5.29 62.81
CA GLY A 253 103.98 5.29 62.03
C GLY A 253 103.84 4.99 60.56
#